data_AF-A0A2E0TEM9-F1
#
_entry.id   AF-A0A2E0TEM9-F1
#
_cell.length_a   1.000
_cell.length_b   1.000
_cell.length_c   1.000
_cell.angle_alpha   90.00
_cell.angle_beta   90.00
_cell.angle_gamma   90.00
#
_symmetry.space_group_name_H-M   'P 1'
#
loop_
_entity.id
_entity.type
_entity.pdbx_description
1 polymer ?
#
loop_
_entity_poly.entity_id
_entity_poly.type
_entity_poly.pdbx_seq_one_letter_code
_entity_poly.pdbx_strand_id
1 'polypeptide(L)'
;MAWAAEWYGRHEPVVDRWLHELEAAQDPSWPAAEHAAFCLVHHRASETDGRPDWEAFDVTGFLFQDLPEGGTVGLQGPVEEFFDHLVEIFRRFVEADLVDAERGEEWLAELTEAREDFLVFFDEERPWEEREAIWLRRLGRERVA
;
A
#
# COMPACT_ATOMS: atom_id res chain seq x y z
N MET A 1 21.16 12.85 -4.62
CA MET A 1 20.13 11.83 -4.30
C MET A 1 20.02 10.85 -5.46
N ALA A 2 21.05 10.02 -5.70
CA ALA A 2 21.06 9.11 -6.85
C ALA A 2 20.11 7.91 -6.64
N TRP A 3 20.00 7.43 -5.40
CA TRP A 3 19.16 6.29 -5.03
C TRP A 3 17.67 6.52 -5.29
N ALA A 4 17.16 7.73 -5.06
CA ALA A 4 15.73 8.03 -5.22
C ALA A 4 15.33 7.97 -6.69
N ALA A 5 16.15 8.56 -7.57
CA ALA A 5 15.93 8.51 -9.01
C ALA A 5 16.00 7.07 -9.55
N GLU A 6 16.91 6.25 -9.03
CA GLU A 6 17.01 4.83 -9.38
C GLU A 6 15.77 4.04 -8.90
N TRP A 7 15.35 4.25 -7.65
CA TRP A 7 14.18 3.60 -7.08
C TRP A 7 12.91 3.94 -7.85
N TYR A 8 12.60 5.22 -8.01
CA TYR A 8 11.42 5.65 -8.76
C TYR A 8 11.50 5.21 -10.22
N GLY A 9 12.67 5.36 -10.87
CA GLY A 9 12.86 4.95 -12.27
C GLY A 9 12.70 3.45 -12.51
N ARG A 10 12.89 2.60 -11.49
CA ARG A 10 12.62 1.16 -11.58
C ARG A 10 11.11 0.85 -11.57
N HIS A 11 10.31 1.63 -10.85
CA HIS A 11 8.87 1.38 -10.67
C HIS A 11 7.99 2.15 -11.68
N GLU A 12 8.41 3.35 -12.06
CA GLU A 12 7.69 4.27 -12.96
C GLU A 12 7.18 3.57 -14.24
N PRO A 13 7.95 2.75 -14.97
CA PRO A 13 7.43 2.10 -16.18
C PRO A 13 6.24 1.16 -15.95
N VAL A 14 6.15 0.54 -14.78
CA VAL A 14 5.04 -0.36 -14.43
C VAL A 14 3.81 0.45 -14.02
N VAL A 15 4.02 1.51 -13.22
CA VAL A 15 2.96 2.44 -12.80
C VAL A 15 2.36 3.15 -14.01
N ASP A 16 3.19 3.78 -14.84
CA ASP A 16 2.75 4.55 -16.01
C ASP A 16 1.93 3.70 -16.98
N ARG A 17 2.39 2.48 -17.25
CA ARG A 17 1.67 1.54 -18.12
C ARG A 17 0.29 1.22 -17.55
N TRP A 18 0.22 0.94 -16.25
CA TRP A 18 -1.04 0.63 -15.60
C TRP A 18 -2.01 1.82 -15.59
N LEU A 19 -1.54 3.01 -15.26
CA LEU A 19 -2.37 4.22 -15.26
C LEU A 19 -2.88 4.54 -16.67
N HIS A 20 -2.07 4.32 -17.72
CA HIS A 20 -2.52 4.43 -19.11
C HIS A 20 -3.61 3.41 -19.47
N GLU A 21 -3.54 2.19 -18.94
CA GLU A 21 -4.59 1.18 -19.14
C GLU A 21 -5.92 1.64 -18.52
N LEU A 22 -5.89 2.19 -17.30
CA LEU A 22 -7.06 2.75 -16.62
C LEU A 22 -7.63 3.97 -17.36
N GLU A 23 -6.77 4.90 -17.79
CA GLU A 23 -7.18 6.07 -18.56
C GLU A 23 -7.82 5.67 -19.90
N ALA A 24 -7.21 4.72 -20.62
CA ALA A 24 -7.76 4.20 -21.88
C ALA A 24 -9.11 3.49 -21.68
N ALA A 25 -9.29 2.83 -20.53
CA ALA A 25 -10.56 2.22 -20.14
C ALA A 25 -11.61 3.25 -19.66
N GLN A 26 -11.22 4.53 -19.50
CA GLN A 26 -12.02 5.58 -18.87
C GLN A 26 -12.47 5.19 -17.45
N ASP A 27 -11.60 4.49 -16.73
CA ASP A 27 -11.86 4.10 -15.35
C ASP A 27 -11.80 5.35 -14.44
N PRO A 28 -12.89 5.73 -13.76
CA PRO A 28 -12.93 6.91 -12.91
C PRO A 28 -12.06 6.76 -11.65
N SER A 29 -11.65 5.54 -11.29
CA SER A 29 -10.83 5.25 -10.11
C SER A 29 -9.32 5.46 -10.36
N TRP A 30 -8.91 5.90 -11.55
CA TRP A 30 -7.50 6.16 -11.88
C TRP A 30 -6.76 7.08 -10.88
N PRO A 31 -7.38 8.12 -10.26
CA PRO A 31 -6.67 8.93 -9.26
C PRO A 31 -6.39 8.15 -7.98
N ALA A 32 -7.30 7.25 -7.58
CA ALA A 32 -7.08 6.35 -6.45
C ALA A 32 -5.94 5.36 -6.76
N ALA A 33 -5.86 4.88 -8.01
CA ALA A 33 -4.78 4.01 -8.48
C ALA A 33 -3.41 4.71 -8.45
N GLU A 34 -3.34 5.94 -8.97
CA GLU A 34 -2.13 6.76 -8.92
C GLU A 34 -1.69 6.99 -7.46
N HIS A 35 -2.65 7.31 -6.58
CA HIS A 35 -2.38 7.52 -5.17
C HIS A 35 -1.87 6.26 -4.45
N ALA A 36 -2.49 5.10 -4.71
CA ALA A 36 -2.06 3.81 -4.17
C ALA A 36 -0.62 3.47 -4.57
N ALA A 37 -0.30 3.62 -5.86
CA ALA A 37 1.05 3.41 -6.37
C ALA A 37 2.06 4.37 -5.71
N PHE A 38 1.70 5.65 -5.58
CA PHE A 38 2.53 6.65 -4.92
C PHE A 38 2.83 6.26 -3.47
N CYS A 39 1.80 5.96 -2.66
CA CYS A 39 1.96 5.61 -1.26
C CYS A 39 2.88 4.41 -1.07
N LEU A 40 2.68 3.36 -1.86
CA LEU A 40 3.47 2.13 -1.78
C LEU A 40 4.95 2.37 -2.14
N VAL A 41 5.23 3.05 -3.26
CA VAL A 41 6.61 3.28 -3.73
C VAL A 41 7.32 4.30 -2.83
N HIS A 42 6.60 5.32 -2.34
CA HIS A 42 7.17 6.37 -1.49
C HIS A 42 7.50 5.87 -0.08
N HIS A 43 6.64 5.05 0.51
CA HIS A 43 6.85 4.48 1.84
C HIS A 43 8.21 3.74 1.95
N ARG A 44 8.57 2.94 0.95
CA ARG A 44 9.87 2.24 0.94
C ARG A 44 11.06 3.17 0.84
N ALA A 45 10.90 4.31 0.16
CA ALA A 45 11.94 5.34 0.07
C ALA A 45 12.20 6.03 1.42
N SER A 46 11.19 6.16 2.29
CA SER A 46 11.32 6.82 3.59
C SER A 46 11.90 5.93 4.70
N GLU A 47 11.67 4.63 4.69
CA GLU A 47 12.07 3.75 5.81
C GLU A 47 13.55 3.34 5.82
N THR A 48 14.23 3.43 4.69
CA THR A 48 15.53 2.75 4.47
C THR A 48 16.75 3.68 4.54
N ASP A 49 16.64 4.86 5.17
CA ASP A 49 17.71 5.86 5.26
C ASP A 49 18.40 6.14 3.89
N GLY A 50 17.62 6.06 2.81
CA GLY A 50 18.08 6.31 1.44
C GLY A 50 18.63 5.11 0.68
N ARG A 51 18.20 3.89 1.01
CA ARG A 51 18.43 2.67 0.20
C ARG A 51 17.18 1.78 0.18
N PRO A 52 16.10 2.20 -0.50
CA PRO A 52 14.87 1.43 -0.54
C PRO A 52 15.13 0.05 -1.16
N ASP A 53 14.69 -0.96 -0.43
CA ASP A 53 14.58 -2.33 -0.90
C ASP A 53 13.18 -2.85 -0.59
N TRP A 54 12.84 -3.99 -1.17
CA TRP A 54 11.63 -4.72 -0.80
C TRP A 54 11.87 -5.68 0.37
N GLU A 55 13.11 -6.12 0.64
CA GLU A 55 13.41 -7.13 1.68
C GLU A 55 12.84 -6.78 3.06
N ALA A 56 12.87 -5.49 3.43
CA ALA A 56 12.32 -5.01 4.70
C ALA A 56 10.83 -4.60 4.62
N PHE A 57 10.08 -4.97 3.58
CA PHE A 57 8.65 -4.65 3.47
C PHE A 57 7.86 -5.46 4.49
N ASP A 58 7.08 -4.73 5.30
CA ASP A 58 6.15 -5.26 6.28
C ASP A 58 4.75 -4.78 5.88
N VAL A 59 3.93 -5.70 5.39
CA VAL A 59 2.55 -5.42 4.97
C VAL A 59 1.75 -4.84 6.12
N THR A 60 1.89 -5.41 7.30
CA THR A 60 1.13 -4.98 8.48
C THR A 60 1.57 -3.60 8.98
N GLY A 61 2.88 -3.33 9.01
CA GLY A 61 3.43 -2.00 9.29
C GLY A 61 2.89 -0.95 8.31
N PHE A 62 3.04 -1.22 7.01
CA PHE A 62 2.57 -0.33 5.95
C PHE A 62 1.08 0.01 6.09
N LEU A 63 0.22 -1.00 6.23
CA LEU A 63 -1.23 -0.80 6.27
C LEU A 63 -1.73 -0.08 7.54
N PHE A 64 -1.14 -0.37 8.69
CA PHE A 64 -1.71 0.03 9.99
C PHE A 64 -0.82 0.98 10.81
N GLN A 65 0.36 1.36 10.32
CA GLN A 65 1.21 2.40 10.90
C GLN A 65 1.48 3.53 9.91
N ASP A 66 1.96 3.19 8.71
CA ASP A 66 2.48 4.20 7.78
C ASP A 66 1.39 4.92 6.99
N LEU A 67 0.45 4.17 6.40
CA LEU A 67 -0.69 4.78 5.72
C LEU A 67 -1.53 5.69 6.64
N PRO A 68 -1.83 5.30 7.89
CA PRO A 68 -2.48 6.19 8.85
C PRO A 68 -1.66 7.43 9.20
N GLU A 69 -0.33 7.31 9.37
CA GLU A 69 0.55 8.46 9.64
C GLU A 69 0.57 9.45 8.47
N GLY A 70 0.55 8.93 7.24
CA GLY A 70 0.45 9.75 6.03
C GLY A 70 -0.88 10.52 5.93
N GLY A 71 -1.98 9.95 6.43
CA GLY A 71 -3.27 10.63 6.53
C GLY A 71 -3.94 10.93 5.17
N THR A 72 -3.57 10.21 4.11
CA THR A 72 -4.06 10.47 2.74
C THR A 72 -5.02 9.41 2.20
N VAL A 73 -5.21 8.30 2.91
CA VAL A 73 -6.16 7.24 2.53
C VAL A 73 -7.56 7.84 2.43
N GLY A 74 -8.24 7.58 1.32
CA GLY A 74 -9.58 8.12 1.05
C GLY A 74 -9.62 9.51 0.38
N LEU A 75 -8.48 10.20 0.19
CA LEU A 75 -8.47 11.53 -0.44
C LEU A 75 -8.75 11.50 -1.95
N GLN A 76 -8.42 10.42 -2.64
CA GLN A 76 -8.53 10.28 -4.10
C GLN A 76 -9.61 9.28 -4.53
N GLY A 77 -10.51 8.90 -3.62
CA GLY A 77 -11.59 7.95 -3.89
C GLY A 77 -11.99 7.15 -2.64
N PRO A 78 -12.96 6.23 -2.77
CA PRO A 78 -13.33 5.33 -1.70
C PRO A 78 -12.14 4.52 -1.17
N VAL A 79 -12.12 4.29 0.15
CA VAL A 79 -11.08 3.47 0.83
C VAL A 79 -10.97 2.07 0.23
N GLU A 80 -12.11 1.49 -0.15
CA GLU A 80 -12.17 0.17 -0.80
C GLU A 80 -11.45 0.15 -2.15
N GLU A 81 -11.71 1.14 -3.01
CA GLU A 81 -11.06 1.25 -4.31
C GLU A 81 -9.55 1.49 -4.15
N PHE A 82 -9.15 2.35 -3.21
CA PHE A 82 -7.74 2.56 -2.90
C PHE A 82 -7.04 1.25 -2.48
N PHE A 83 -7.68 0.44 -1.64
CA PHE A 83 -7.13 -0.84 -1.21
C PHE A 83 -6.99 -1.84 -2.36
N ASP A 84 -8.04 -1.98 -3.18
CA ASP A 84 -8.00 -2.88 -4.33
C ASP A 84 -6.89 -2.45 -5.32
N HIS A 85 -6.66 -1.15 -5.48
CA HIS A 85 -5.55 -0.60 -6.25
C HIS A 85 -4.17 -0.85 -5.62
N LEU A 86 -4.03 -0.81 -4.29
CA LEU A 86 -2.80 -1.19 -3.60
C LEU A 86 -2.40 -2.65 -3.89
N VAL A 87 -3.38 -3.55 -3.82
CA VAL A 87 -3.16 -4.98 -4.13
C VAL A 87 -2.78 -5.15 -5.60
N GLU A 88 -3.46 -4.45 -6.52
CA GLU A 88 -3.20 -4.55 -7.95
C GLU A 88 -1.81 -4.03 -8.33
N ILE A 89 -1.39 -2.87 -7.82
CA ILE A 89 -0.06 -2.36 -8.13
C ILE A 89 1.04 -3.27 -7.57
N PHE A 90 0.83 -3.81 -6.37
CA PHE A 90 1.79 -4.73 -5.77
C PHE A 90 1.91 -6.02 -6.60
N ARG A 91 0.79 -6.58 -7.06
CA ARG A 91 0.76 -7.73 -7.96
C ARG A 91 1.56 -7.45 -9.24
N ARG A 92 1.40 -6.27 -9.83
CA ARG A 92 2.15 -5.85 -11.02
C ARG A 92 3.65 -5.68 -10.75
N PHE A 93 4.05 -5.28 -9.55
CA PHE A 93 5.46 -5.24 -9.17
C PHE A 93 6.06 -6.64 -9.05
N VAL A 94 5.31 -7.60 -8.52
CA VAL A 94 5.73 -9.02 -8.50
C VAL A 94 5.87 -9.56 -9.92
N GLU A 95 4.86 -9.36 -10.78
CA GLU A 95 4.87 -9.81 -12.19
C GLU A 95 5.99 -9.19 -13.04
N ALA A 96 6.50 -8.01 -12.63
CA ALA A 96 7.57 -7.30 -13.30
C ALA A 96 8.96 -7.56 -12.70
N ASP A 97 9.11 -8.55 -11.81
CA ASP A 97 10.34 -8.89 -11.09
C ASP A 97 10.93 -7.68 -10.33
N LEU A 98 10.07 -6.76 -9.87
CA LEU A 98 10.47 -5.67 -8.98
C LEU A 98 10.62 -6.16 -7.54
N VAL A 99 9.77 -7.12 -7.18
CA VAL A 99 9.75 -7.85 -5.93
C VAL A 99 10.11 -9.31 -6.23
N ASP A 100 10.83 -9.97 -5.32
CA ASP A 100 11.04 -11.42 -5.42
C ASP A 100 9.69 -12.17 -5.47
N ALA A 101 9.56 -13.20 -6.32
CA ALA A 101 8.29 -13.84 -6.58
C ALA A 101 7.72 -14.58 -5.36
N GLU A 102 8.54 -15.37 -4.67
CA GLU A 102 8.10 -16.14 -3.49
C GLU A 102 7.66 -15.19 -2.39
N ARG A 103 8.48 -14.18 -2.10
CA ARG A 103 8.17 -13.17 -1.09
C ARG A 103 6.97 -12.29 -1.48
N GLY A 104 6.85 -11.97 -2.77
CA GLY A 104 5.75 -11.22 -3.34
C GLY A 104 4.41 -11.93 -3.19
N GLU A 105 4.38 -13.24 -3.42
CA GLU A 105 3.18 -14.07 -3.21
C GLU A 105 2.76 -14.12 -1.74
N GLU A 106 3.72 -14.25 -0.81
CA GLU A 106 3.45 -14.18 0.64
C GLU A 106 2.80 -12.84 1.03
N TRP A 107 3.38 -11.73 0.57
CA TRP A 107 2.87 -10.40 0.87
C TRP A 107 1.53 -10.09 0.21
N LEU A 108 1.28 -10.59 -1.00
CA LEU A 108 -0.03 -10.51 -1.65
C LEU A 108 -1.10 -11.25 -0.87
N ALA A 109 -0.78 -12.43 -0.34
CA ALA A 109 -1.69 -13.17 0.53
C ALA A 109 -2.00 -12.38 1.80
N GLU A 110 -0.98 -11.83 2.47
CA GLU A 110 -1.17 -11.02 3.69
C GLU A 110 -1.98 -9.74 3.42
N LEU A 111 -1.69 -9.02 2.33
CA LEU A 111 -2.48 -7.86 1.89
C LEU A 111 -3.94 -8.28 1.70
N THR A 112 -4.19 -9.33 0.93
CA THR A 112 -5.57 -9.79 0.65
C THR A 112 -6.31 -10.18 1.93
N GLU A 113 -5.66 -10.89 2.85
CA GLU A 113 -6.22 -11.27 4.16
C GLU A 113 -6.45 -10.08 5.09
N ALA A 114 -5.75 -8.96 4.88
CA ALA A 114 -5.91 -7.73 5.66
C ALA A 114 -7.08 -6.85 5.19
N ARG A 115 -7.75 -7.17 4.08
CA ARG A 115 -8.77 -6.29 3.48
C ARG A 115 -9.87 -5.87 4.44
N GLU A 116 -10.54 -6.82 5.09
CA GLU A 116 -11.66 -6.51 6.00
C GLU A 116 -11.20 -5.62 7.16
N ASP A 117 -10.04 -5.95 7.73
CA ASP A 117 -9.43 -5.17 8.80
C ASP A 117 -9.06 -3.76 8.36
N PHE A 118 -8.50 -3.62 7.17
CA PHE A 118 -8.16 -2.31 6.60
C PHE A 118 -9.41 -1.44 6.43
N LEU A 119 -10.49 -2.00 5.86
CA LEU A 119 -11.73 -1.26 5.66
C LEU A 119 -12.34 -0.80 6.99
N VAL A 120 -12.38 -1.68 8.00
CA VAL A 120 -12.88 -1.29 9.33
C VAL A 120 -11.95 -0.27 9.99
N PHE A 121 -10.63 -0.41 9.83
CA PHE A 121 -9.65 0.49 10.43
C PHE A 121 -9.72 1.93 9.88
N PHE A 122 -10.03 2.10 8.59
CA PHE A 122 -10.16 3.40 7.94
C PHE A 122 -11.61 3.92 7.87
N ASP A 123 -12.59 3.17 8.38
CA ASP A 123 -13.97 3.64 8.51
C ASP A 123 -14.09 4.60 9.71
N GLU A 124 -14.20 5.90 9.43
CA GLU A 124 -14.34 6.94 10.46
C GLU A 124 -15.68 6.88 11.20
N GLU A 125 -16.70 6.19 10.67
CA GLU A 125 -17.97 6.00 11.35
C GLU A 125 -17.88 4.93 12.45
N ARG A 126 -16.82 4.11 12.44
CA ARG A 126 -16.57 3.09 13.45
C ARG A 126 -16.03 3.68 14.75
N PRO A 127 -16.44 3.13 15.90
CA PRO A 127 -15.83 3.48 17.18
C PRO A 127 -14.31 3.30 17.14
N TRP A 128 -13.58 4.23 17.76
CA TRP A 128 -12.11 4.14 17.85
C TRP A 128 -11.68 2.83 18.49
N GLU A 129 -12.41 2.30 19.47
CA GLU A 129 -12.09 1.05 20.14
C GLU A 129 -12.10 -0.16 19.19
N GLU A 130 -12.98 -0.18 18.19
CA GLU A 130 -13.01 -1.22 17.16
C GLU A 130 -11.76 -1.13 16.25
N ARG A 131 -11.41 0.09 15.86
CA ARG A 131 -10.23 0.39 15.02
C ARG A 131 -8.93 0.11 15.77
N GLU A 132 -8.86 0.50 17.04
CA GLU A 132 -7.73 0.24 17.94
C GLU A 132 -7.53 -1.25 18.19
N ALA A 133 -8.61 -2.04 18.31
CA ALA A 133 -8.49 -3.49 18.47
C ALA A 133 -7.84 -4.17 17.25
N ILE A 134 -8.15 -3.70 16.03
CA ILE A 134 -7.48 -4.16 14.80
C ILE A 134 -6.00 -3.78 14.82
N TRP A 135 -5.70 -2.52 15.12
CA TRP A 135 -4.33 -2.01 15.20
C TRP A 135 -3.47 -2.80 16.18
N LEU A 136 -3.98 -3.02 17.40
CA LEU A 136 -3.30 -3.80 18.43
C LEU A 136 -3.09 -5.26 17.99
N ARG A 137 -4.14 -5.91 17.47
CA ARG A 137 -4.07 -7.31 17.03
C ARG A 137 -3.05 -7.50 15.90
N ARG A 138 -3.12 -6.66 14.85
CA ARG A 138 -2.24 -6.77 13.68
C ARG A 138 -0.79 -6.50 14.07
N LEU A 139 -0.55 -5.52 14.94
CA LEU A 139 0.81 -5.20 15.41
C LEU A 139 1.34 -6.10 16.53
N GLY A 140 0.58 -7.12 16.95
CA GLY A 140 0.96 -7.98 18.07
C GLY A 140 1.13 -7.22 19.39
N ARG A 141 0.39 -6.11 19.58
CA ARG A 141 0.43 -5.25 20.77
C ARG A 141 -0.75 -5.55 21.69
N GLU A 142 -0.54 -5.38 22.99
CA GLU A 142 -1.61 -5.47 24.00
C GLU A 142 -2.08 -4.07 24.41
N ARG A 143 -3.38 -3.92 24.66
CA ARG A 143 -3.95 -2.68 25.19
C ARG A 143 -3.44 -2.47 26.62
N VAL A 144 -2.82 -1.33 26.89
CA VAL A 144 -2.47 -0.94 28.27
C VAL A 144 -3.71 -0.35 28.92
N ALA A 145 -4.18 -1.01 30.00
CA ALA A 145 -5.37 -0.66 30.75
C ALA A 145 -5.18 0.57 31.66
#